data_AF-A0A5R8P9B0-F1
#
_entry.id   AF-A0A5R8P9B0-F1
#
_cell.length_a   1.000
_cell.length_b   1.000
_cell.length_c   1.000
_cell.angle_alpha   90.00
_cell.angle_beta   90.00
_cell.angle_gamma   90.00
#
_symmetry.space_group_name_H-M   'P 1'
#
loop_
_entity.id
_entity.type
_entity.pdbx_description
1 polymer ?
#
loop_
_entity_poly.entity_id
_entity_poly.type
_entity_poly.pdbx_seq_one_letter_code
_entity_poly.pdbx_strand_id
1 'polypeptide(L)'
;MTTDDTTATANQTADSEAPTTSDPLGRFGADCPIRVGDEVTVRHNPTLRGRVRAIYLNDEIAECAIETSDGKRGFAPPWALVPADTAPSEEWQNKMRAFENAQLDNAIETLRRNQHEVADDAEELATLLQTMAANLRDGTTPDPGEPATNLIQTFADGLDEVTALEDRIIALAALSTHRPTRT
;
A
#
# COMPACT_ATOMS: atom_id res chain seq x y z
N MET A 1 45.91 37.99 -47.68
CA MET A 1 46.09 38.64 -46.36
C MET A 1 44.74 39.18 -45.95
N THR A 2 43.99 38.44 -45.13
CA THR A 2 43.77 38.64 -43.69
C THR A 2 42.99 37.41 -43.21
N THR A 3 43.34 36.96 -42.02
CA THR A 3 43.02 35.70 -41.34
C THR A 3 41.63 35.64 -40.71
N ASP A 4 41.17 34.39 -40.55
CA ASP A 4 40.21 33.81 -39.59
C ASP A 4 39.33 34.74 -38.75
N ASP A 5 38.02 34.43 -38.75
CA ASP A 5 37.24 34.53 -37.53
C ASP A 5 36.42 33.26 -37.29
N THR A 6 36.50 32.82 -36.05
CA THR A 6 36.09 31.53 -35.50
C THR A 6 34.65 31.61 -35.01
N THR A 7 33.82 30.60 -35.30
CA THR A 7 32.71 30.22 -34.40
C THR A 7 32.26 28.79 -34.71
N ALA A 8 33.00 27.83 -34.15
CA ALA A 8 32.46 26.49 -33.90
C ALA A 8 31.60 26.57 -32.63
N THR A 9 30.29 26.73 -32.78
CA THR A 9 29.35 26.52 -31.68
C THR A 9 29.15 25.02 -31.50
N ALA A 10 30.01 24.40 -30.70
CA ALA A 10 29.67 23.18 -30.00
C ALA A 10 28.67 23.55 -28.90
N ASN A 11 27.45 23.03 -28.96
CA ASN A 11 26.60 22.99 -27.78
C ASN A 11 25.76 21.72 -27.75
N GLN A 12 26.22 20.84 -26.86
CA GLN A 12 25.42 20.10 -25.89
C GLN A 12 24.48 19.05 -26.48
N THR A 13 25.07 17.85 -26.60
CA THR A 13 24.38 16.59 -26.34
C THR A 13 23.45 16.78 -25.13
N ALA A 14 22.15 16.68 -25.36
CA ALA A 14 21.19 16.53 -24.30
C ALA A 14 21.49 15.19 -23.63
N ASP A 15 22.29 15.23 -22.56
CA ASP A 15 22.27 14.19 -21.54
C ASP A 15 20.82 14.08 -21.09
N SER A 16 20.16 13.03 -21.56
CA SER A 16 18.90 12.57 -20.98
C SER A 16 19.25 12.06 -19.59
N GLU A 17 19.31 12.99 -18.65
CA GLU A 17 19.36 12.73 -17.23
C GLU A 17 18.11 11.89 -16.92
N ALA A 18 18.33 10.58 -16.73
CA ALA A 18 17.29 9.69 -16.25
C ALA A 18 16.69 10.32 -14.98
N PRO A 19 15.36 10.33 -14.82
CA PRO A 19 14.76 10.92 -13.63
C PRO A 19 15.32 10.18 -12.42
N THR A 20 16.17 10.87 -11.67
CA THR A 20 16.63 10.43 -10.36
C THR A 20 15.38 10.40 -9.50
N THR A 21 14.84 9.20 -9.33
CA THR A 21 13.72 8.89 -8.44
C THR A 21 14.10 9.30 -7.03
N SER A 22 13.85 10.57 -6.73
CA SER A 22 13.92 11.15 -5.42
C SER A 22 12.75 10.61 -4.59
N ASP A 23 13.15 9.76 -3.65
CA ASP A 23 12.52 9.44 -2.37
C ASP A 23 11.62 8.19 -2.27
N PRO A 24 12.21 6.99 -2.15
CA PRO A 24 11.48 5.78 -1.77
C PRO A 24 11.06 5.74 -0.28
N LEU A 25 11.45 6.72 0.55
CA LEU A 25 11.09 6.75 1.97
C LEU A 25 9.64 7.19 2.20
N GLY A 26 9.07 7.97 1.27
CA GLY A 26 7.75 8.60 1.47
C GLY A 26 6.55 7.65 1.29
N ARG A 27 6.62 6.69 0.36
CA ARG A 27 5.45 5.86 0.01
C ARG A 27 5.09 4.82 1.09
N PHE A 28 6.10 4.31 1.80
CA PHE A 28 5.93 3.22 2.75
C PHE A 28 6.09 3.67 4.21
N GLY A 29 6.21 4.98 4.47
CA GLY A 29 6.42 5.54 5.81
C GLY A 29 7.80 5.29 6.43
N ALA A 30 8.55 4.30 5.95
CA ALA A 30 9.90 3.95 6.38
C ALA A 30 10.69 3.25 5.27
N ASP A 31 12.01 3.15 5.43
CA ASP A 31 12.87 2.45 4.46
C ASP A 31 12.72 0.93 4.56
N CYS A 32 12.29 0.28 3.47
CA CYS A 32 12.31 -1.17 3.38
C CYS A 32 13.73 -1.67 3.11
N PRO A 33 14.36 -2.50 3.95
CA PRO A 33 15.73 -2.95 3.70
C PRO A 33 15.84 -4.00 2.58
N ILE A 34 14.73 -4.42 1.97
CA ILE A 34 14.67 -5.27 0.77
C ILE A 34 14.59 -4.38 -0.47
N ARG A 35 15.35 -4.74 -1.52
CA ARG A 35 15.37 -4.05 -2.82
C ARG A 35 14.95 -4.98 -3.96
N VAL A 36 14.50 -4.36 -5.04
CA VAL A 36 14.25 -5.09 -6.30
C VAL A 36 15.55 -5.71 -6.78
N GLY A 37 15.49 -7.00 -7.13
CA GLY A 37 16.65 -7.79 -7.53
C GLY A 37 17.25 -8.63 -6.41
N ASP A 38 16.90 -8.38 -5.14
CA ASP A 38 17.37 -9.18 -4.00
C ASP A 38 16.88 -10.62 -4.08
N GLU A 39 17.73 -11.56 -3.68
CA GLU A 39 17.38 -12.96 -3.48
C GLU A 39 16.91 -13.16 -2.03
N VAL A 40 15.67 -13.60 -1.88
CA VAL A 40 15.00 -13.73 -0.59
C VAL A 40 14.41 -15.13 -0.42
N THR A 41 14.17 -15.51 0.82
CA THR A 41 13.41 -16.70 1.16
C THR A 41 12.38 -16.40 2.24
N VAL A 42 11.31 -17.19 2.27
CA VAL A 42 10.32 -17.12 3.35
C VAL A 42 10.97 -17.57 4.66
N ARG A 43 10.87 -16.74 5.70
CA ARG A 43 11.49 -16.98 7.02
C ARG A 43 11.12 -18.35 7.61
N HIS A 44 9.84 -18.73 7.50
CA HIS A 44 9.32 -20.00 8.05
C HIS A 44 9.41 -21.17 7.07
N ASN A 45 9.79 -20.92 5.81
CA ASN A 45 10.00 -21.96 4.82
C ASN A 45 11.19 -21.61 3.90
N PRO A 46 12.43 -21.90 4.33
CA PRO A 46 13.64 -21.61 3.58
C PRO A 46 13.75 -22.29 2.20
N THR A 47 12.88 -23.26 1.91
CA THR A 47 12.84 -23.93 0.60
C THR A 47 12.18 -23.07 -0.48
N LEU A 48 11.40 -22.07 -0.07
CA LEU A 48 10.73 -21.12 -0.96
C LEU A 48 11.60 -19.88 -1.16
N ARG A 49 12.55 -20.01 -2.09
CA ARG A 49 13.47 -18.95 -2.51
C ARG A 49 13.04 -18.32 -3.81
N GLY A 50 13.19 -17.01 -3.93
CA GLY A 50 13.06 -16.32 -5.21
C GLY A 50 13.65 -14.92 -5.19
N ARG A 51 13.56 -14.27 -6.35
CA ARG A 51 14.04 -12.91 -6.59
C ARG A 51 12.93 -11.89 -6.48
N VAL A 52 13.17 -10.80 -5.78
CA VAL A 52 12.23 -9.67 -5.70
C VAL A 52 12.15 -8.98 -7.07
N ARG A 53 10.96 -8.93 -7.65
CA ARG A 53 10.68 -8.28 -8.94
C ARG A 53 10.10 -6.88 -8.78
N ALA A 54 9.28 -6.68 -7.77
CA ALA A 54 8.66 -5.40 -7.45
C ALA A 54 8.31 -5.33 -5.96
N ILE A 55 8.23 -4.11 -5.45
CA ILE A 55 7.70 -3.79 -4.13
C ILE A 55 6.60 -2.75 -4.35
N TYR A 56 5.39 -3.03 -3.92
CA TYR A 56 4.24 -2.16 -4.15
C TYR A 56 3.29 -2.18 -2.93
N LEU A 57 2.41 -1.19 -2.86
CA LEU A 57 1.32 -1.21 -1.89
C LEU A 57 0.17 -2.04 -2.47
N ASN A 58 -0.30 -3.00 -1.69
CA ASN A 58 -1.52 -3.75 -1.91
C ASN A 58 -2.41 -3.48 -0.70
N ASP A 59 -3.59 -2.89 -0.91
CA ASP A 59 -4.48 -2.38 0.14
C ASP A 59 -3.72 -1.65 1.26
N GLU A 60 -2.97 -0.60 0.89
CA GLU A 60 -2.18 0.24 1.82
C GLU A 60 -1.00 -0.44 2.52
N ILE A 61 -0.68 -1.68 2.17
CA ILE A 61 0.40 -2.44 2.82
C ILE A 61 1.40 -2.92 1.79
N ALA A 62 2.69 -2.74 2.11
CA ALA A 62 3.79 -3.18 1.28
C ALA A 62 3.79 -4.70 1.05
N GLU A 63 3.89 -5.09 -0.20
CA GLU A 63 4.07 -6.45 -0.67
C GLU A 63 5.27 -6.54 -1.60
N CYS A 64 6.02 -7.63 -1.47
CA CYS A 64 7.04 -8.03 -2.43
C CYS A 64 6.45 -9.05 -3.41
N ALA A 65 6.53 -8.73 -4.70
CA ALA A 65 6.39 -9.74 -5.76
C ALA A 65 7.72 -10.50 -5.90
N ILE A 66 7.68 -11.81 -5.72
CA ILE A 66 8.84 -12.70 -5.75
C ILE A 66 8.67 -13.68 -6.89
N GLU A 67 9.74 -13.91 -7.66
CA GLU A 67 9.78 -14.91 -8.72
C GLU A 67 10.79 -15.99 -8.38
N THR A 68 10.34 -17.24 -8.33
CA THR A 68 11.19 -18.41 -8.10
C THR A 68 11.97 -18.76 -9.38
N SER A 69 12.99 -19.61 -9.25
CA SER A 69 13.83 -20.03 -10.39
C SER A 69 13.08 -20.83 -11.47
N ASP A 70 11.97 -21.48 -11.12
CA ASP A 70 11.06 -22.15 -12.05
C ASP A 70 10.01 -21.20 -12.67
N GLY A 71 10.13 -19.89 -12.42
CA GLY A 71 9.28 -18.85 -13.02
C GLY A 71 7.93 -18.65 -12.33
N LYS A 72 7.66 -19.33 -11.21
CA LYS A 72 6.44 -19.09 -10.42
C LYS A 72 6.53 -17.75 -9.71
N ARG A 73 5.39 -17.10 -9.56
CA ARG A 73 5.25 -15.83 -8.84
C ARG A 73 4.54 -16.05 -7.52
N GLY A 74 5.04 -15.40 -6.49
CA GLY A 74 4.44 -15.33 -5.17
C GLY A 74 4.47 -13.92 -4.62
N PHE A 75 3.63 -13.67 -3.63
CA PHE A 75 3.52 -12.40 -2.94
C PHE A 75 3.71 -12.63 -1.46
N ALA A 76 4.48 -11.77 -0.81
CA ALA A 76 4.69 -11.83 0.62
C ALA A 76 4.98 -10.43 1.18
N PRO A 77 4.54 -10.13 2.40
CA PRO A 77 4.96 -8.91 3.06
C PRO A 77 6.47 -8.93 3.33
N PRO A 78 7.18 -7.78 3.26
CA PRO A 78 8.63 -7.73 3.43
C PRO A 78 9.17 -8.40 4.71
N TRP A 79 8.47 -8.28 5.84
CA TRP A 79 8.92 -8.84 7.13
C TRP A 79 8.84 -10.38 7.21
N ALA A 80 8.05 -11.02 6.33
CA ALA A 80 8.01 -12.48 6.20
C ALA A 80 9.22 -13.04 5.44
N LEU A 81 10.05 -12.18 4.87
CA LEU A 81 11.20 -12.52 4.04
C LEU A 81 12.51 -12.25 4.77
N VAL A 82 13.55 -12.98 4.38
CA VAL A 82 14.94 -12.76 4.80
C VAL A 82 15.86 -12.94 3.59
N PRO A 83 17.09 -12.37 3.62
CA PRO A 83 18.09 -12.64 2.60
C PRO A 83 18.32 -14.15 2.44
N ALA A 84 18.39 -14.64 1.20
CA ALA A 84 18.46 -16.08 0.93
C ALA A 84 19.83 -16.70 1.26
N ASP A 85 20.90 -15.94 1.08
CA ASP A 85 22.28 -16.46 1.13
C ASP A 85 23.00 -16.14 2.44
N THR A 86 22.46 -15.24 3.26
CA THR A 86 23.12 -14.76 4.48
C THR A 86 22.10 -14.60 5.61
N ALA A 87 22.55 -14.86 6.83
CA ALA A 87 21.76 -14.50 8.00
C ALA A 87 21.62 -12.97 8.04
N PRO A 88 20.40 -12.43 8.25
CA PRO A 88 20.21 -10.99 8.31
C PRO A 88 20.94 -10.40 9.52
N SER A 89 21.69 -9.32 9.28
CA SER A 89 22.40 -8.59 10.33
C SER A 89 21.42 -7.94 11.32
N GLU A 90 21.89 -7.60 12.52
CA GLU A 90 21.09 -6.87 13.51
C GLU A 90 20.57 -5.54 12.96
N GLU A 91 21.40 -4.81 12.20
CA GLU A 91 21.00 -3.57 11.54
C GLU A 91 19.85 -3.80 10.55
N TRP A 92 19.93 -4.86 9.72
CA TRP A 92 18.87 -5.21 8.79
C TRP A 92 17.57 -5.57 9.52
N GLN A 93 17.67 -6.34 10.61
CA GLN A 93 16.52 -6.74 11.42
C GLN A 93 15.86 -5.52 12.08
N ASN A 94 16.65 -4.57 12.59
CA ASN A 94 16.14 -3.34 13.18
C ASN A 94 15.44 -2.46 12.13
N LYS A 95 16.01 -2.33 10.93
CA LYS A 95 15.37 -1.63 9.80
C LYS A 95 14.05 -2.30 9.40
N MET A 96 14.03 -3.63 9.30
CA MET A 96 12.82 -4.37 8.95
C MET A 96 11.72 -4.20 10.01
N ARG A 97 12.07 -4.21 11.31
CA ARG A 97 11.10 -3.97 12.39
C ARG A 97 10.55 -2.55 12.35
N ALA A 98 11.40 -1.55 12.10
CA ALA A 98 10.95 -0.16 11.95
C ALA A 98 10.00 -0.01 10.75
N PHE A 99 10.31 -0.69 9.64
CA PHE A 99 9.48 -0.74 8.45
C PHE A 99 8.11 -1.39 8.72
N GLU A 100 8.11 -2.57 9.35
CA GLU A 100 6.90 -3.29 9.73
C GLU A 100 5.98 -2.45 10.62
N ASN A 101 6.54 -1.81 11.65
CA ASN A 101 5.76 -0.95 12.56
C ASN A 101 5.15 0.24 11.81
N ALA A 102 5.93 0.92 10.95
CA ALA A 102 5.41 2.04 10.17
C ALA A 102 4.27 1.63 9.23
N GLN A 103 4.35 0.43 8.64
CA GLN A 103 3.30 -0.11 7.78
C GLN A 103 2.03 -0.43 8.58
N LEU A 104 2.16 -1.07 9.75
CA LEU A 104 1.02 -1.37 10.61
C LEU A 104 0.36 -0.10 11.15
N ASP A 105 1.15 0.89 11.57
CA ASP A 105 0.63 2.18 12.06
C ASP A 105 -0.15 2.91 10.95
N ASN A 106 0.40 2.98 9.74
CA ASN A 106 -0.27 3.60 8.59
C ASN A 106 -1.56 2.86 8.21
N ALA A 107 -1.55 1.52 8.22
CA ALA A 107 -2.73 0.72 7.93
C ALA A 107 -3.83 0.93 8.99
N ILE A 108 -3.46 1.02 10.27
CA ILE A 108 -4.41 1.30 11.36
C ILE A 108 -5.01 2.70 11.24
N GLU A 109 -4.19 3.72 10.94
CA GLU A 109 -4.72 5.09 10.75
C GLU A 109 -5.62 5.18 9.52
N THR A 110 -5.32 4.44 8.46
CA THR A 110 -6.19 4.38 7.27
C THR A 110 -7.49 3.64 7.59
N LEU A 111 -7.43 2.52 8.31
CA LEU A 111 -8.63 1.82 8.78
C LEU A 111 -9.54 2.75 9.59
N ARG A 112 -8.97 3.53 10.52
CA ARG A 112 -9.75 4.51 11.31
C ARG A 112 -10.40 5.57 10.43
N ARG A 113 -9.67 6.09 9.44
CA ARG A 113 -10.21 7.08 8.50
C ARG A 113 -11.39 6.49 7.72
N ASN A 114 -11.20 5.31 7.12
CA ASN A 114 -12.25 4.63 6.36
C ASN A 114 -13.47 4.31 7.24
N GLN A 115 -13.25 3.89 8.50
CA GLN A 115 -14.34 3.68 9.46
C GLN A 115 -15.14 4.97 9.74
N HIS A 116 -14.46 6.11 9.85
CA HIS A 116 -15.13 7.40 10.02
C HIS A 116 -15.90 7.81 8.77
N GLU A 117 -15.31 7.69 7.58
CA GLU A 117 -15.97 8.00 6.30
C GLU A 117 -17.22 7.12 6.08
N VAL A 118 -17.10 5.81 6.32
CA VAL A 118 -18.24 4.87 6.21
C VAL A 118 -19.32 5.15 7.26
N ALA A 119 -18.94 5.63 8.46
CA ALA A 119 -19.91 6.05 9.46
C ALA A 119 -20.69 7.30 9.00
N ASP A 120 -20.01 8.28 8.42
CA ASP A 120 -20.64 9.48 7.87
C ASP A 120 -21.60 9.11 6.71
N ASP A 121 -21.19 8.21 5.82
CA ASP A 121 -22.05 7.69 4.73
C ASP A 121 -23.29 6.97 5.28
N ALA A 122 -23.15 6.22 6.37
CA ALA A 122 -24.27 5.56 7.05
C ALA A 122 -25.27 6.57 7.64
N GLU A 123 -24.78 7.67 8.23
CA GLU A 123 -25.61 8.75 8.76
C GLU A 123 -26.35 9.50 7.64
N GLU A 124 -25.70 9.75 6.51
CA GLU A 124 -26.33 10.36 5.33
C GLU A 124 -27.43 9.46 4.77
N LEU A 125 -27.15 8.17 4.60
CA LEU A 125 -28.12 7.19 4.13
C LEU A 125 -29.31 7.08 5.09
N ALA A 126 -29.06 7.05 6.40
CA ALA A 126 -30.13 7.01 7.40
C ALA A 126 -31.04 8.25 7.32
N THR A 127 -30.46 9.42 7.12
CA THR A 127 -31.20 10.68 6.97
C THR A 127 -32.08 10.64 5.72
N LEU A 128 -31.53 10.20 4.59
CA LEU A 128 -32.27 10.06 3.34
C LEU A 128 -33.47 9.11 3.49
N LEU A 129 -33.26 7.95 4.11
CA LEU A 129 -34.32 6.96 4.36
C LEU A 129 -35.42 7.51 5.28
N GLN A 130 -35.05 8.28 6.31
CA GLN A 130 -36.01 8.95 7.19
C GLN A 130 -36.86 9.98 6.42
N THR A 131 -36.25 10.78 5.56
CA THR A 131 -36.97 11.73 4.70
C THR A 131 -37.93 11.03 3.74
N MET A 132 -37.49 9.95 3.08
CA MET A 132 -38.36 9.16 2.22
C MET A 132 -39.55 8.57 2.98
N ALA A 133 -39.31 8.03 4.18
CA ALA A 133 -40.36 7.48 5.02
C ALA A 133 -41.37 8.55 5.48
N ALA A 134 -40.92 9.78 5.79
CA ALA A 134 -41.81 10.89 6.11
C ALA A 134 -42.70 11.28 4.92
N ASN A 135 -42.10 11.47 3.74
CA ASN A 135 -42.85 11.79 2.52
C ASN A 135 -43.94 10.75 2.21
N LEU A 136 -43.61 9.46 2.34
CA LEU A 136 -44.55 8.37 2.13
C LEU A 136 -45.72 8.38 3.14
N ARG A 137 -45.46 8.71 4.41
CA ARG A 137 -46.51 8.86 5.43
C ARG A 137 -47.44 10.03 5.12
N ASP A 138 -46.91 11.09 4.51
CA ASP A 138 -47.67 12.26 4.08
C ASP A 138 -48.41 12.04 2.74
N GLY A 139 -48.40 10.82 2.20
CA GLY A 139 -49.06 10.46 0.94
C GLY A 139 -48.35 10.97 -0.30
N THR A 140 -47.10 11.46 -0.15
CA THR A 140 -46.25 11.90 -1.26
C THR A 140 -45.34 10.75 -1.67
N THR A 141 -45.27 10.44 -2.96
CA THR A 141 -44.27 9.48 -3.46
C THR A 141 -42.94 10.22 -3.65
N PRO A 142 -41.90 9.95 -2.85
CA PRO A 142 -40.59 10.55 -3.06
C PRO A 142 -40.04 10.04 -4.39
N ASP A 143 -39.45 10.94 -5.18
CA ASP A 143 -38.55 10.52 -6.26
C ASP A 143 -37.29 9.96 -5.58
N PRO A 144 -36.98 8.66 -5.70
CA PRO A 144 -35.79 8.11 -5.11
C PRO A 144 -34.51 8.75 -5.68
N GLY A 145 -34.58 9.26 -6.91
CA GLY A 145 -33.46 9.83 -7.66
C GLY A 145 -32.26 8.88 -7.81
N GLU A 146 -31.26 9.29 -8.59
CA GLU A 146 -29.92 8.67 -8.57
C GLU A 146 -29.18 8.74 -7.20
N PRO A 147 -29.42 9.71 -6.29
CA PRO A 147 -28.65 9.82 -5.03
C PRO A 147 -28.79 8.60 -4.11
N ALA A 148 -29.97 7.99 -4.01
CA ALA A 148 -30.21 6.91 -3.04
C ALA A 148 -29.47 5.61 -3.37
N THR A 149 -29.46 5.22 -4.64
CA THR A 149 -28.78 3.98 -5.08
C THR A 149 -27.26 4.14 -4.99
N ASN A 150 -26.75 5.33 -5.36
CA ASN A 150 -25.33 5.64 -5.26
C ASN A 150 -24.86 5.63 -3.80
N LEU A 151 -25.61 6.24 -2.87
CA LEU A 151 -25.26 6.24 -1.45
C LEU A 151 -25.26 4.84 -0.82
N ILE A 152 -26.21 3.98 -1.21
CA ILE A 152 -26.24 2.58 -0.76
C ILE A 152 -25.01 1.82 -1.27
N GLN A 153 -24.64 2.03 -2.54
CA GLN A 153 -23.48 1.37 -3.13
C GLN A 153 -22.18 1.87 -2.49
N THR A 154 -22.01 3.19 -2.33
CA THR A 154 -20.85 3.79 -1.66
C THR A 154 -20.67 3.22 -0.25
N PHE A 155 -21.75 3.16 0.53
CA PHE A 155 -21.71 2.60 1.88
C PHE A 155 -21.32 1.11 1.88
N ALA A 156 -21.88 0.32 0.94
CA ALA A 156 -21.56 -1.11 0.82
C ALA A 156 -20.09 -1.33 0.43
N ASP A 157 -19.60 -0.60 -0.57
CA ASP A 157 -18.20 -0.67 -1.02
C ASP A 157 -17.25 -0.26 0.11
N GLY A 158 -17.58 0.81 0.84
CA GLY A 158 -16.79 1.26 1.98
C GLY A 158 -16.75 0.25 3.13
N LEU A 159 -17.85 -0.45 3.42
CA LEU A 159 -17.86 -1.55 4.39
C LEU A 159 -16.96 -2.71 3.98
N ASP A 160 -16.99 -3.08 2.69
CA ASP A 160 -16.15 -4.13 2.13
C ASP A 160 -14.66 -3.74 2.25
N GLU A 161 -14.31 -2.48 1.97
CA GLU A 161 -12.95 -1.95 2.12
C GLU A 161 -12.47 -1.96 3.59
N VAL A 162 -13.31 -1.51 4.53
CA VAL A 162 -13.00 -1.55 5.98
C VAL A 162 -12.75 -2.99 6.43
N THR A 163 -13.62 -3.91 6.04
CA THR A 163 -13.52 -5.33 6.42
C THR A 163 -12.27 -5.98 5.83
N ALA A 164 -11.99 -5.73 4.55
CA ALA A 164 -10.81 -6.26 3.87
C ALA A 164 -9.51 -5.76 4.51
N LEU A 165 -9.43 -4.47 4.84
CA LEU A 165 -8.25 -3.90 5.49
C LEU A 165 -8.09 -4.42 6.93
N GLU A 166 -9.17 -4.58 7.69
CA GLU A 166 -9.14 -5.16 9.04
C GLU A 166 -8.60 -6.61 9.00
N ASP A 167 -9.15 -7.46 8.13
CA ASP A 167 -8.70 -8.84 7.96
C ASP A 167 -7.21 -8.91 7.58
N ARG A 168 -6.77 -7.99 6.71
CA ARG A 168 -5.39 -7.88 6.28
C ARG A 168 -4.46 -7.49 7.42
N ILE A 169 -4.83 -6.49 8.23
CA ILE A 169 -4.07 -6.10 9.43
C ILE A 169 -3.95 -7.29 10.42
N ILE A 170 -5.04 -8.03 10.64
CA ILE A 170 -5.04 -9.22 11.50
C ILE A 170 -4.10 -10.30 10.95
N ALA A 171 -4.19 -10.61 9.66
CA ALA A 171 -3.34 -11.60 9.01
C ALA A 171 -1.85 -11.23 9.11
N LEU A 172 -1.53 -9.95 8.94
CA LEU A 172 -0.15 -9.46 9.01
C LEU A 172 0.39 -9.43 10.43
N ALA A 173 -0.44 -9.07 11.40
CA ALA A 173 -0.09 -9.18 12.82
C ALA A 173 0.21 -10.63 13.23
N ALA A 174 -0.41 -11.62 12.57
CA ALA A 174 -0.10 -13.04 12.78
C ALA A 174 1.24 -13.47 12.16
N LEU A 175 1.67 -12.79 11.08
CA LEU A 175 2.99 -12.97 10.45
C LEU A 175 4.09 -12.17 11.13
N SER A 176 3.72 -11.22 12.00
CA SER A 176 4.66 -10.43 12.78
C SER A 176 5.41 -11.31 13.78
N THR A 177 6.75 -11.23 13.75
CA THR A 177 7.60 -11.90 14.74
C THR A 177 7.84 -11.05 15.99
N HIS A 178 7.29 -9.84 16.05
CA HIS A 178 7.67 -8.81 17.01
C HIS A 178 6.46 -8.10 17.61
N ARG A 179 5.46 -8.86 18.07
CA ARG A 179 4.43 -8.26 18.92
C ARG A 179 5.05 -7.91 20.29
N PRO A 180 5.03 -6.65 20.75
CA PRO A 180 5.33 -6.38 22.15
C PRO A 180 4.24 -7.05 22.99
N THR A 181 4.64 -7.90 23.94
CA THR A 181 3.77 -8.24 25.07
C THR A 181 3.34 -6.92 25.70
N ARG A 182 2.03 -6.63 25.68
CA ARG A 182 1.45 -5.61 26.55
C ARG A 182 1.80 -6.00 27.99
N THR A 183 2.73 -5.26 28.60
CA THR A 183 2.91 -5.19 30.06
C THR A 183 1.90 -4.22 30.64
#